data_AF-A0A918QFB5-F1
#
_entry.id   AF-A0A918QFB5-F1
#
_cell.length_a   1.000
_cell.length_b   1.000
_cell.length_c   1.000
_cell.angle_alpha   90.00
_cell.angle_beta   90.00
_cell.angle_gamma   90.00
#
_symmetry.space_group_name_H-M   'P 1'
#
loop_
_entity.id
_entity.type
_entity.pdbx_description
1 polymer ?
#
loop_
_entity_poly.entity_id
_entity_poly.type
_entity_poly.pdbx_seq_one_letter_code
_entity_poly.pdbx_strand_id
1 'polypeptide(L)'
;MIYILGALLGGFALLVWLGRKANAGKLKPGPWIRQGGTINALLALMTLISGGMSVFRGQWIIGGALILLALAFLGGTRFRYEGDKSPQPARTDMTRAGAFKVLGLSEGADRKTILSTYRRLMKDAHPDLGGTKEKAAALNAARDILLKS
;
A
#
# COMPACT_ATOMS: atom_id res chain seq x y z
N MET A 1 -25.52 -14.02 -29.55
CA MET A 1 -24.13 -13.65 -29.19
C MET A 1 -23.99 -12.24 -28.61
N ILE A 2 -24.63 -11.21 -29.19
CA ILE A 2 -24.50 -9.79 -28.77
C ILE A 2 -25.01 -9.51 -27.34
N TYR A 3 -26.06 -10.21 -26.88
CA TYR A 3 -26.65 -10.00 -25.56
C TYR A 3 -25.73 -10.43 -24.39
N ILE A 4 -24.85 -11.41 -24.63
CA ILE A 4 -23.87 -11.88 -23.63
C ILE A 4 -22.79 -10.82 -23.43
N LEU A 5 -22.34 -10.17 -24.51
CA LEU A 5 -21.42 -9.03 -24.43
C LEU A 5 -22.03 -7.84 -23.69
N GLY A 6 -23.31 -7.54 -23.94
CA GLY A 6 -24.02 -6.47 -23.24
C GLY A 6 -24.17 -6.74 -21.74
N ALA A 7 -24.49 -7.97 -21.35
CA ALA A 7 -24.60 -8.37 -19.94
C ALA A 7 -23.24 -8.30 -19.21
N LEU A 8 -22.15 -8.69 -19.87
CA LEU A 8 -20.79 -8.58 -19.34
C LEU A 8 -20.35 -7.12 -19.17
N LEU A 9 -20.65 -6.26 -20.14
CA LEU A 9 -20.36 -4.82 -20.06
C LEU A 9 -21.20 -4.13 -18.98
N GLY A 10 -22.48 -4.50 -18.83
CA GLY A 10 -23.35 -3.99 -17.78
C GLY A 10 -22.90 -4.41 -16.38
N GLY A 11 -22.55 -5.70 -16.21
CA GLY A 11 -21.97 -6.21 -14.97
C GLY A 11 -20.64 -5.53 -14.62
N PHE A 12 -19.80 -5.27 -15.63
CA PHE A 12 -18.54 -4.53 -15.48
C PHE A 12 -18.76 -3.07 -15.04
N ALA A 13 -19.69 -2.34 -15.67
CA ALA A 13 -20.03 -0.98 -15.28
C ALA A 13 -20.56 -0.91 -13.82
N LEU A 14 -21.35 -1.91 -13.42
CA LEU A 14 -21.86 -2.04 -12.06
C LEU A 14 -20.73 -2.27 -11.04
N LEU A 15 -19.77 -3.15 -11.34
CA LEU A 15 -18.62 -3.43 -10.47
C LEU A 15 -17.71 -2.21 -10.33
N VAL A 16 -17.43 -1.49 -11.43
CA VAL A 16 -16.64 -0.24 -11.40
C VAL A 16 -17.37 0.84 -10.59
N TRP A 17 -18.69 0.96 -10.74
CA TRP A 17 -19.49 1.91 -9.97
C TRP A 17 -19.50 1.57 -8.47
N LEU A 18 -19.66 0.29 -8.11
CA LEU A 18 -19.57 -0.18 -6.72
C LEU A 18 -18.18 0.06 -6.14
N GLY A 19 -17.11 -0.21 -6.89
CA GLY A 19 -15.74 0.06 -6.49
C GLY A 19 -15.48 1.55 -6.24
N ARG A 20 -15.98 2.43 -7.12
CA ARG A 20 -15.94 3.89 -6.92
C ARG A 20 -16.70 4.33 -5.66
N LYS A 21 -17.88 3.76 -5.41
CA LYS A 21 -18.73 4.11 -4.26
C LYS A 21 -18.18 3.58 -2.94
N ALA A 22 -17.51 2.43 -2.95
CA ALA A 22 -16.77 1.91 -1.80
C ALA A 22 -15.56 2.78 -1.46
N ASN A 23 -14.86 3.29 -2.48
CA ASN A 23 -13.73 4.21 -2.30
C ASN A 23 -14.15 5.62 -1.85
N ALA A 24 -15.44 5.97 -1.99
CA ALA A 24 -16.03 7.21 -1.49
C ALA A 24 -16.38 7.17 0.01
N GLY A 25 -15.91 6.15 0.75
CA GLY A 25 -16.02 6.06 2.21
C GLY A 25 -17.41 5.70 2.77
N LYS A 26 -18.40 5.47 1.90
CA LYS A 26 -19.79 5.14 2.31
C LYS A 26 -20.02 3.65 2.60
N LEU A 27 -19.04 2.79 2.32
CA LEU A 27 -19.08 1.36 2.62
C LEU A 27 -17.76 0.97 3.29
N LYS A 28 -17.80 0.32 4.45
CA LYS A 28 -16.58 -0.24 5.08
C LYS A 28 -16.10 -1.39 4.19
N PRO A 29 -14.99 -1.25 3.44
CA PRO A 29 -14.58 -2.29 2.51
C PRO A 29 -14.03 -3.47 3.32
N GLY A 30 -14.62 -4.67 3.11
CA GLY A 30 -14.13 -5.91 3.70
C GLY A 30 -12.69 -6.25 3.25
N PRO A 31 -12.01 -7.21 3.92
CA PRO A 31 -10.58 -7.52 3.72
C PRO A 31 -10.17 -7.76 2.26
N TRP A 32 -11.08 -8.29 1.44
CA TRP A 32 -10.92 -8.60 0.03
C TRP A 32 -10.97 -7.38 -0.90
N ILE A 33 -11.62 -6.28 -0.51
CA ILE A 33 -11.83 -5.09 -1.37
C ILE A 33 -10.59 -4.19 -1.40
N ARG A 34 -9.70 -4.29 -0.42
CA ARG A 34 -8.46 -3.49 -0.35
C ARG A 34 -7.38 -3.94 -1.33
N GLN A 35 -7.59 -5.04 -2.06
CA GLN A 35 -6.62 -5.59 -3.01
C GLN A 35 -6.76 -5.00 -4.43
N GLY A 36 -7.24 -3.75 -4.58
CA GLY A 36 -7.54 -3.14 -5.88
C GLY A 36 -6.41 -3.20 -6.91
N GLY A 37 -5.15 -3.22 -6.47
CA GLY A 37 -3.98 -3.43 -7.34
C GLY A 37 -3.91 -4.83 -7.97
N THR A 38 -4.24 -5.88 -7.22
CA THR A 38 -4.26 -7.26 -7.72
C THR A 38 -5.43 -7.51 -8.67
N ILE A 39 -6.60 -6.94 -8.38
CA ILE A 39 -7.79 -7.02 -9.24
C ILE A 39 -7.50 -6.33 -10.58
N ASN A 40 -6.91 -5.13 -10.55
CA ASN A 40 -6.52 -4.42 -11.75
C ASN A 40 -5.42 -5.16 -12.54
N ALA A 41 -4.49 -5.85 -11.86
CA ALA A 41 -3.44 -6.63 -12.52
C ALA A 41 -4.00 -7.90 -13.22
N LEU A 42 -4.94 -8.61 -12.58
CA LEU A 42 -5.63 -9.74 -13.20
C LEU A 42 -6.47 -9.29 -14.40
N LEU A 43 -7.14 -8.13 -14.29
CA LEU A 43 -7.89 -7.54 -15.38
C LEU A 43 -6.98 -7.16 -16.56
N ALA A 44 -5.82 -6.55 -16.28
CA ALA A 44 -4.83 -6.20 -17.30
C ALA A 44 -4.28 -7.45 -18.01
N LEU A 45 -4.08 -8.56 -17.29
CA LEU A 45 -3.65 -9.83 -17.88
C LEU A 45 -4.72 -10.39 -18.83
N MET A 46 -6.00 -10.35 -18.43
CA MET A 46 -7.11 -10.83 -19.26
C MET A 46 -7.30 -9.98 -20.53
N THR A 47 -7.14 -8.66 -20.44
CA THR A 47 -7.22 -7.77 -21.60
C THR A 47 -6.01 -7.90 -22.52
N LEU A 48 -4.81 -8.16 -21.98
CA LEU A 48 -3.60 -8.39 -22.76
C LEU A 48 -3.66 -9.71 -23.52
N ILE A 49 -4.16 -10.79 -22.89
CA ILE A 49 -4.39 -12.09 -23.54
C ILE A 49 -5.44 -11.97 -24.66
N SER A 50 -6.54 -11.25 -24.40
CA SER A 50 -7.59 -11.01 -25.41
C SER A 50 -7.10 -10.13 -26.55
N GLY A 51 -6.29 -9.10 -26.27
CA GLY A 51 -5.66 -8.24 -27.26
C GLY A 51 -4.68 -9.01 -28.15
N GLY A 52 -3.82 -9.85 -27.57
CA GLY A 52 -2.91 -10.72 -28.30
C GLY A 52 -3.62 -11.70 -29.23
N MET A 53 -4.68 -12.36 -28.76
CA MET A 53 -5.49 -13.25 -29.60
C MET A 53 -6.20 -12.54 -30.77
N SER A 54 -6.59 -11.28 -30.61
CA SER A 54 -7.20 -10.47 -31.68
C SER A 54 -6.19 -10.05 -32.76
N VAL A 55 -4.93 -9.79 -32.39
CA VAL A 55 -3.86 -9.51 -33.37
C VAL A 55 -3.56 -10.75 -34.22
N PHE A 56 -3.50 -11.95 -33.61
CA PHE A 56 -3.31 -13.22 -34.34
C PHE A 56 -4.42 -13.54 -35.35
N ARG A 57 -5.64 -13.02 -35.15
CA ARG A 57 -6.77 -13.15 -36.10
C ARG A 57 -6.83 -12.02 -37.15
N GLY A 58 -5.79 -11.19 -37.23
CA GLY A 58 -5.70 -10.12 -38.22
C GLY A 58 -6.46 -8.83 -37.86
N GLN A 59 -6.93 -8.68 -36.61
CA GLN A 59 -7.61 -7.47 -36.14
C GLN A 59 -6.66 -6.55 -35.37
N TRP A 60 -5.70 -5.99 -36.09
CA TRP A 60 -4.57 -5.22 -35.57
C TRP A 60 -4.98 -3.94 -34.82
N ILE A 61 -6.03 -3.24 -35.28
CA ILE A 61 -6.49 -1.98 -34.66
C ILE A 61 -7.12 -2.24 -33.29
N ILE A 62 -8.00 -3.26 -33.20
CA ILE A 62 -8.69 -3.61 -31.95
C ILE A 62 -7.71 -4.25 -30.96
N GLY A 63 -6.81 -5.11 -31.43
CA GLY A 63 -5.76 -5.72 -30.61
C GLY A 63 -4.79 -4.67 -30.03
N GLY A 64 -4.34 -3.71 -30.85
CA GLY A 64 -3.49 -2.61 -30.40
C GLY A 64 -4.17 -1.72 -29.35
N ALA A 65 -5.45 -1.38 -29.55
CA ALA A 65 -6.21 -0.58 -28.59
C ALA A 65 -6.37 -1.28 -27.23
N LEU A 66 -6.59 -2.60 -27.22
CA LEU A 66 -6.69 -3.40 -25.98
C LEU A 66 -5.35 -3.52 -25.24
N ILE A 67 -4.25 -3.64 -25.97
CA ILE A 67 -2.89 -3.68 -25.38
C ILE A 67 -2.54 -2.33 -24.74
N LEU A 68 -2.83 -1.22 -25.42
CA LEU A 68 -2.63 0.12 -24.85
C LEU A 68 -3.50 0.36 -23.61
N LEU A 69 -4.74 -0.12 -23.63
CA LEU A 69 -5.62 -0.07 -22.47
C LEU A 69 -5.06 -0.90 -21.30
N ALA A 70 -4.56 -2.11 -21.55
CA ALA A 70 -3.93 -2.96 -20.54
C ALA A 70 -2.69 -2.28 -19.91
N LEU A 71 -1.86 -1.62 -20.71
CA LEU A 71 -0.70 -0.86 -20.24
C LEU A 71 -1.10 0.34 -19.36
N ALA A 72 -2.19 1.03 -19.71
CA ALA A 72 -2.73 2.12 -18.88
C ALA A 72 -3.23 1.62 -17.51
N PHE A 73 -3.86 0.44 -17.47
CA PHE A 73 -4.24 -0.22 -16.21
C PHE A 73 -3.01 -0.60 -15.37
N LEU A 74 -1.92 -1.04 -16.00
CA LEU A 74 -0.66 -1.38 -15.32
C LEU A 74 0.04 -0.15 -14.70
N GLY A 75 -0.11 1.03 -15.30
CA GLY A 75 0.35 2.30 -14.69
C GLY A 75 -0.37 2.65 -13.38
N GLY A 76 -1.61 2.17 -13.23
CA GLY A 76 -2.43 2.31 -12.01
C GLY A 76 -2.21 1.21 -10.97
N THR A 77 -1.62 0.08 -11.35
CA THR A 77 -1.26 -1.02 -10.43
C THR A 77 0.05 -0.75 -9.70
N ARG A 78 0.31 0.51 -9.29
CA ARG A 78 1.29 0.72 -8.22
C ARG A 78 0.74 -0.06 -7.04
N PHE A 79 1.25 -1.27 -6.85
CA PHE A 79 1.06 -2.05 -5.65
C PHE A 79 1.51 -1.10 -4.56
N ARG A 80 0.54 -0.43 -3.93
CA ARG A 80 0.73 0.16 -2.63
C ARG A 80 0.93 -1.08 -1.78
N TYR A 81 2.19 -1.51 -1.70
CA TYR A 81 2.63 -2.47 -0.72
C TYR A 81 2.12 -1.86 0.58
N GLU A 82 1.07 -2.45 1.14
CA GLU A 82 0.51 -2.05 2.43
C GLU A 82 1.47 -2.58 3.53
N GLY A 83 2.77 -2.42 3.29
CA GLY A 83 3.85 -2.47 4.25
C GLY A 83 4.43 -1.06 4.29
N ASP A 84 4.43 -0.45 5.47
CA ASP A 84 4.91 0.90 5.73
C ASP A 84 4.05 2.10 5.29
N LYS A 85 2.75 2.00 5.58
CA LYS A 85 2.22 3.03 6.47
C LYS A 85 2.17 2.45 7.88
N SER A 86 3.34 2.32 8.49
CA SER A 86 3.42 2.60 9.92
C SER A 86 2.63 3.90 10.10
N PRO A 87 1.55 3.93 10.92
CA PRO A 87 0.94 5.20 11.26
C PRO A 87 2.13 6.04 11.68
N GLN A 88 2.42 7.10 10.93
CA GLN A 88 3.29 8.13 11.47
C GLN A 88 2.57 8.44 12.76
N PRO A 89 3.13 8.09 13.94
CA PRO A 89 2.46 8.46 15.16
C PRO A 89 2.23 9.95 14.96
N ALA A 90 0.98 10.38 15.13
CA ALA A 90 0.67 11.79 15.21
C ALA A 90 1.85 12.39 15.96
N ARG A 91 2.51 13.40 15.38
CA ARG A 91 3.61 14.08 16.05
C ARG A 91 2.99 14.65 17.34
N THR A 92 2.88 13.81 18.35
CA THR A 92 2.29 14.10 19.65
C THR A 92 3.46 14.69 20.37
N ASP A 93 3.79 15.94 20.00
CA ASP A 93 4.63 16.86 20.75
C ASP A 93 5.74 16.19 21.55
N MET A 94 6.45 15.24 20.94
CA MET A 94 7.41 14.43 21.68
C MET A 94 8.63 15.30 21.84
N THR A 95 8.80 15.82 23.04
CA THR A 95 9.92 16.68 23.39
C THR A 95 11.21 15.86 23.36
N ARG A 96 12.35 16.54 23.20
CA ARG A 96 13.67 15.90 23.24
C ARG A 96 13.88 15.10 24.54
N ALA A 97 13.41 15.63 25.67
CA ALA A 97 13.39 14.94 26.96
C ALA A 97 12.49 13.68 26.94
N GLY A 98 11.31 13.76 26.31
CA GLY A 98 10.44 12.61 26.10
C GLY A 98 11.11 11.50 25.28
N ALA A 99 11.85 11.88 24.22
CA ALA A 99 12.58 10.92 23.40
C ALA A 99 13.69 10.19 24.16
N PHE A 100 14.42 10.90 25.03
CA PHE A 100 15.41 10.26 25.93
C PHE A 100 14.74 9.26 26.90
N LYS A 101 13.59 9.61 27.48
CA LYS A 101 12.80 8.70 28.34
C LYS A 101 12.33 7.46 27.60
N VAL A 102 11.87 7.59 26.36
CA VAL A 102 11.43 6.45 25.52
C VAL A 102 12.57 5.46 25.26
N LEU A 103 13.80 5.96 25.09
CA LEU A 103 15.00 5.11 24.94
C LEU A 103 15.60 4.67 26.28
N GLY A 104 15.10 5.16 27.42
CA GLY A 104 15.67 4.90 28.74
C GLY A 104 17.07 5.49 28.92
N LEU A 105 17.34 6.62 28.27
CA LEU A 105 18.64 7.30 28.28
C LEU A 105 18.57 8.61 29.08
N SER A 106 19.70 9.02 29.64
CA SER A 106 19.86 10.34 30.25
C SER A 106 19.88 11.43 29.19
N GLU A 107 19.39 12.62 29.55
CA GLU A 107 19.47 13.80 28.68
C GLU A 107 20.93 14.13 28.36
N GLY A 108 21.26 14.29 27.08
CA GLY A 108 22.62 14.54 26.62
C GLY A 108 23.45 13.28 26.31
N ALA A 109 22.85 12.09 26.28
CA ALA A 109 23.53 10.88 25.84
C ALA A 109 24.12 11.05 24.41
N ASP A 110 25.30 10.48 24.19
CA ASP A 110 25.99 10.60 22.91
C ASP A 110 25.26 9.86 21.78
N ARG A 111 25.54 10.26 20.53
CA ARG A 111 24.94 9.65 19.34
C ARG A 111 25.15 8.14 19.27
N LYS A 112 26.30 7.65 19.74
CA LYS A 112 26.64 6.22 19.74
C LYS A 112 25.76 5.42 20.70
N THR A 113 25.53 5.95 21.90
CA THR A 113 24.65 5.34 22.92
C THR A 113 23.19 5.37 22.51
N ILE A 114 22.74 6.45 21.86
CA ILE A 114 21.39 6.53 21.29
C ILE A 114 21.18 5.39 20.26
N LEU A 115 22.13 5.22 19.33
CA LEU A 115 22.02 4.21 18.27
C LEU A 115 22.18 2.77 18.77
N SER A 116 23.03 2.51 19.77
CA SER A 116 23.19 1.16 20.32
C SER A 116 21.93 0.74 21.09
N THR A 117 21.38 1.65 21.90
CA THR A 117 20.19 1.40 22.71
C THR A 117 18.96 1.24 21.84
N TYR A 118 18.77 2.12 20.85
CA TYR A 118 17.69 1.99 19.85
C TYR A 118 17.73 0.62 19.14
N ARG A 119 18.91 0.16 18.70
CA ARG A 119 19.04 -1.14 18.03
C ARG A 119 18.68 -2.30 18.94
N ARG A 120 19.01 -2.22 20.23
CA ARG A 120 18.61 -3.25 21.21
C ARG A 120 17.10 -3.26 21.38
N LEU A 121 16.51 -2.09 21.64
CA LEU A 121 15.07 -1.96 21.89
C LEU A 121 14.21 -2.32 20.66
N MET A 122 14.68 -2.02 19.44
CA MET A 122 13.94 -2.36 18.23
C MET A 122 13.93 -3.85 17.91
N LYS A 123 14.97 -4.60 18.29
CA LYS A 123 14.93 -6.06 18.15
C LYS A 123 13.78 -6.65 18.99
N ASP A 124 13.59 -6.15 20.20
CA ASP A 124 12.54 -6.63 21.10
C ASP A 124 11.15 -6.05 20.75
N ALA A 125 11.10 -4.90 20.09
CA ALA A 125 9.86 -4.24 19.68
C ALA A 125 9.35 -4.69 18.32
N HIS A 126 10.11 -5.49 17.56
CA HIS A 126 9.68 -5.92 16.23
C HIS A 126 8.46 -6.85 16.32
N PRO A 127 7.40 -6.64 15.52
CA PRO A 127 6.20 -7.48 15.57
C PRO A 127 6.48 -8.96 15.31
N ASP A 128 7.50 -9.26 14.52
CA ASP A 128 7.93 -10.64 14.23
C ASP A 128 8.54 -11.35 15.45
N LEU A 129 8.93 -10.61 16.49
CA LEU A 129 9.55 -11.12 17.72
C LEU A 129 8.65 -10.90 18.95
N GLY A 130 7.34 -10.66 18.74
CA GLY A 130 6.36 -10.47 19.80
C GLY A 130 6.17 -9.02 20.26
N GLY A 131 6.75 -8.05 19.56
CA GLY A 131 6.52 -6.62 19.81
C GLY A 131 5.23 -6.09 19.20
N THR A 132 4.89 -4.84 19.52
CA THR A 132 3.74 -4.14 18.94
C THR A 132 4.19 -3.05 17.98
N LYS A 133 3.40 -2.80 16.92
CA LYS A 133 3.71 -1.75 15.93
C LYS A 133 3.80 -0.37 16.59
N GLU A 134 3.00 -0.14 17.63
CA GLU A 134 2.97 1.10 18.42
C GLU A 134 4.30 1.31 19.16
N LYS A 135 4.87 0.26 19.77
CA LYS A 135 6.15 0.33 20.47
C LYS A 135 7.30 0.59 19.50
N ALA A 136 7.32 -0.10 18.36
CA ALA A 136 8.29 0.14 17.30
C ALA A 136 8.21 1.58 16.75
N ALA A 137 6.99 2.09 16.55
CA ALA A 137 6.76 3.46 16.09
C ALA A 137 7.27 4.50 17.10
N ALA A 138 7.05 4.29 18.40
CA ALA A 138 7.53 5.19 19.46
C ALA A 138 9.08 5.25 19.51
N LEU A 139 9.75 4.10 19.37
CA LEU A 139 11.22 4.03 19.32
C LEU A 139 11.79 4.72 18.09
N ASN A 140 11.15 4.56 16.92
CA ASN A 140 11.52 5.25 15.69
C ASN A 140 11.39 6.77 15.84
N ALA A 141 10.27 7.24 16.40
CA ALA A 141 10.04 8.66 16.65
C ALA A 141 11.09 9.26 17.60
N ALA A 142 11.42 8.54 18.68
CA ALA A 142 12.44 8.98 19.63
C ALA A 142 13.84 9.10 18.99
N ARG A 143 14.25 8.10 18.19
CA ARG A 143 15.51 8.14 17.44
C ARG A 143 15.55 9.34 16.50
N ASP A 144 14.49 9.56 15.74
CA ASP A 144 14.43 10.62 14.75
C ASP A 144 14.52 12.01 15.41
N ILE A 145 13.88 12.22 16.57
CA ILE A 145 13.97 13.47 17.33
C ILE A 145 15.39 13.73 17.84
N LEU A 146 16.08 12.69 18.33
CA LEU A 146 17.40 12.85 18.95
C LEU A 146 18.55 12.94 17.94
N LEU A 147 18.37 12.41 16.72
CA LEU A 147 19.43 12.30 15.71
C LEU A 147 19.25 13.20 14.50
N LYS A 148 18.05 13.75 14.28
CA LYS A 148 17.74 14.66 13.16
C LYS A 148 17.78 16.14 13.60
N SER A 149 18.09 16.42 14.87
CA SER A 149 18.35 17.76 15.41
C SER A 149 19.82 18.12 15.35
#